data_AF-A0A1H9DF00-F1
#
_entry.id   AF-A0A1H9DF00-F1
#
_cell.length_a   1.000
_cell.length_b   1.000
_cell.length_c   1.000
_cell.angle_alpha   90.00
_cell.angle_beta   90.00
_cell.angle_gamma   90.00
#
_symmetry.space_group_name_H-M   'P 1'
#
loop_
_entity.id
_entity.type
_entity.pdbx_description
1 polymer ?
#
loop_
_entity_poly.entity_id
_entity_poly.type
_entity_poly.pdbx_seq_one_letter_code
_entity_poly.pdbx_strand_id
1 'polypeptide(L)'
;MKNLILLFLFSINLISAQNSIADSIVTNQIKIFKESKIEEFFILEKYCNGCKLLTNLEDLDCDLETSHIYIFWKEKDESYYQKISKCRTEKTKISFDIFANYSSKIDIIKDENVKNYQTEKSDFISISHSEFSTFYFISNSNQLKKSFDHFDLTSNENNPNINAEYNKSLELVKLSYECDNIILKK
;
A
#
# COMPACT_ATOMS: atom_id res chain seq x y z
N MET A 1 -43.88 -1.81 26.29
CA MET A 1 -42.79 -2.15 25.34
C MET A 1 -42.36 -0.96 24.45
N LYS A 2 -42.24 0.27 24.99
CA LYS A 2 -41.70 1.42 24.25
C LYS A 2 -40.30 1.82 24.69
N ASN A 3 -39.87 1.40 25.89
CA ASN A 3 -38.57 1.75 26.46
C ASN A 3 -37.45 0.73 26.11
N LEU A 4 -37.76 -0.37 25.42
CA LEU A 4 -36.76 -1.36 25.00
C LEU A 4 -36.11 -1.00 23.65
N ILE A 5 -36.78 -0.20 22.82
CA ILE A 5 -36.29 0.21 21.49
C ILE A 5 -35.18 1.25 21.61
N LEU A 6 -35.15 2.04 22.68
CA LEU A 6 -34.13 3.08 22.88
C LEU A 6 -32.75 2.51 23.25
N LEU A 7 -32.69 1.30 23.81
CA LEU A 7 -31.43 0.66 24.19
C LEU A 7 -30.70 0.02 22.99
N PHE A 8 -31.43 -0.28 21.92
CA PHE A 8 -30.87 -0.86 20.69
C PHE A 8 -30.24 0.19 19.75
N LEU A 9 -30.61 1.47 19.92
CA LEU A 9 -30.05 2.57 19.12
C LEU A 9 -28.69 3.07 19.64
N PHE A 10 -28.31 2.71 20.88
CA PHE A 10 -27.03 3.12 21.47
C PHE A 10 -25.89 2.10 21.27
N SER A 11 -26.18 0.88 20.84
CA SER A 11 -25.18 -0.19 20.67
C SER A 11 -24.52 -0.23 19.29
N ILE A 12 -24.92 0.62 18.34
CA ILE A 12 -24.47 0.52 16.93
C ILE A 12 -23.24 1.43 16.62
N ASN A 13 -22.74 2.24 17.56
CA ASN A 13 -21.69 3.22 17.27
C ASN A 13 -20.31 2.93 17.89
N LEU A 14 -20.04 1.70 18.35
CA LEU A 14 -18.72 1.31 18.84
C LEU A 14 -18.08 0.26 17.93
N ILE A 15 -18.04 0.53 16.62
CA ILE A 15 -17.01 -0.07 15.77
C ILE A 15 -15.75 0.77 16.01
N SER A 16 -15.01 0.42 17.05
CA SER A 16 -13.64 0.90 17.21
C SER A 16 -12.82 0.29 16.08
N ALA A 17 -12.67 1.03 14.97
CA ALA A 17 -11.65 0.72 13.97
C ALA A 17 -10.31 0.83 14.70
N GLN A 18 -9.70 -0.30 15.06
CA GLN A 18 -8.34 -0.31 15.55
C GLN A 18 -7.46 0.12 14.37
N ASN A 19 -7.05 1.39 14.36
CA ASN A 19 -6.09 1.88 13.38
C ASN A 19 -4.78 1.12 13.60
N SER A 20 -4.25 0.54 12.53
CA SER A 20 -2.93 -0.09 12.59
C SER A 20 -1.86 0.96 12.89
N ILE A 21 -0.69 0.52 13.38
CA ILE A 21 0.48 1.39 13.53
C ILE A 21 0.82 2.06 12.18
N ALA A 22 0.71 1.31 11.09
CA ALA A 22 0.93 1.81 9.75
C ALA A 22 -0.06 2.93 9.37
N ASP A 23 -1.37 2.77 9.62
CA ASP A 23 -2.37 3.82 9.34
C ASP A 23 -2.07 5.11 10.11
N SER A 24 -1.60 5.00 11.35
CA SER A 24 -1.18 6.16 12.17
C SER A 24 0.03 6.86 11.56
N ILE A 25 1.05 6.10 11.14
CA ILE A 25 2.25 6.64 10.49
C ILE A 25 1.89 7.32 9.17
N VAL A 26 1.10 6.66 8.33
CA VAL A 26 0.63 7.21 7.04
C VAL A 26 -0.14 8.51 7.27
N THR A 27 -1.07 8.54 8.22
CA THR A 27 -1.87 9.73 8.54
C THR A 27 -0.97 10.89 8.99
N ASN A 28 0.02 10.61 9.84
CA ASN A 28 0.97 11.62 10.31
C ASN A 28 1.85 12.14 9.16
N GLN A 29 2.32 11.28 8.26
CA GLN A 29 3.10 11.71 7.10
C GLN A 29 2.29 12.58 6.14
N ILE A 30 1.03 12.21 5.88
CA ILE A 30 0.12 13.03 5.07
C ILE A 30 -0.01 14.44 5.68
N LYS A 31 -0.14 14.53 7.00
CA LYS A 31 -0.21 15.82 7.71
C LYS A 31 1.07 16.64 7.54
N ILE A 32 2.24 16.03 7.79
CA ILE A 32 3.56 16.70 7.65
C ILE A 32 3.75 17.25 6.23
N PHE A 33 3.41 16.47 5.21
CA PHE A 33 3.58 16.86 3.82
C PHE A 33 2.62 18.00 3.42
N LYS A 34 1.37 17.95 3.88
CA LYS A 34 0.40 19.05 3.68
C LYS A 34 0.85 20.34 4.37
N GLU A 35 1.34 20.27 5.61
CA GLU A 35 1.89 21.43 6.33
C GLU A 35 3.13 22.01 5.63
N SER A 36 3.90 21.16 4.94
CA SER A 36 5.06 21.53 4.13
C SER A 36 4.71 22.01 2.71
N LYS A 37 3.41 22.12 2.37
CA LYS A 37 2.91 22.53 1.05
C LYS A 37 3.36 21.60 -0.10
N ILE A 38 3.51 20.31 0.18
CA ILE A 38 3.71 19.28 -0.85
C ILE A 38 2.32 18.77 -1.23
N GLU A 39 1.85 19.17 -2.40
CA GLU A 39 0.45 18.97 -2.83
C GLU A 39 0.21 17.67 -3.60
N GLU A 40 1.28 17.08 -4.16
CA GLU A 40 1.24 15.83 -4.90
C GLU A 40 2.31 14.86 -4.40
N PHE A 41 1.85 13.76 -3.82
CA PHE A 41 2.69 12.69 -3.30
C PHE A 41 1.86 11.41 -3.18
N PHE A 42 2.54 10.27 -3.10
CA PHE A 42 1.88 9.03 -2.73
C PHE A 42 2.73 8.25 -1.73
N ILE A 43 2.05 7.44 -0.93
CA ILE A 43 2.68 6.56 0.04
C ILE A 43 2.43 5.12 -0.41
N LEU A 44 3.49 4.33 -0.47
CA LEU A 44 3.44 2.89 -0.68
C LEU A 44 3.77 2.20 0.65
N GLU A 45 2.80 1.48 1.19
CA GLU A 45 2.98 0.54 2.27
C GLU A 45 3.09 -0.87 1.69
N LYS A 46 4.21 -1.53 1.93
CA LYS A 46 4.37 -2.96 1.71
C LYS A 46 4.27 -3.67 3.04
N TYR A 47 3.25 -4.48 3.24
CA TYR A 47 3.11 -5.25 4.48
C TYR A 47 3.00 -6.74 4.16
N CYS A 48 3.48 -7.58 5.07
CA CYS A 48 3.28 -9.02 4.96
C CYS A 48 2.48 -9.57 6.13
N ASN A 49 1.41 -10.30 5.81
CA ASN A 49 0.70 -11.13 6.76
C ASN A 49 1.40 -12.49 6.88
N GLY A 50 1.70 -12.92 8.10
CA GLY A 50 2.33 -14.21 8.36
C GLY A 50 3.85 -14.24 8.13
N CYS A 51 4.47 -13.15 7.67
CA CYS A 51 5.92 -13.03 7.65
C CYS A 51 6.48 -12.70 9.04
N LYS A 52 7.73 -13.14 9.27
CA LYS A 52 8.52 -12.74 10.43
C LYS A 52 9.78 -12.05 9.93
N LEU A 53 10.00 -10.82 10.39
CA LEU A 53 11.26 -10.12 10.14
C LEU A 53 12.38 -10.84 10.90
N LEU A 54 13.43 -11.25 10.19
CA LEU A 54 14.65 -11.75 10.81
C LEU A 54 15.56 -10.56 11.08
N THR A 55 15.62 -10.12 12.33
CA THR A 55 16.54 -9.06 12.75
C THR A 55 17.81 -9.67 13.34
N ASN A 56 18.95 -9.09 13.00
CA ASN A 56 20.19 -9.39 13.71
C ASN A 56 20.11 -8.73 15.10
N LEU A 57 20.47 -9.46 16.16
CA LEU A 57 20.37 -8.97 17.54
C LEU A 57 21.31 -7.79 17.83
N GLU A 58 22.35 -7.63 17.01
CA GLU A 58 23.35 -6.58 17.15
C GLU A 58 22.98 -5.28 16.43
N ASP A 59 22.01 -5.32 15.50
CA ASP A 59 21.60 -4.17 14.71
C ASP A 59 20.44 -3.42 15.38
N LEU A 60 20.46 -2.09 15.26
CA LEU A 60 19.35 -1.25 15.73
C LEU A 60 18.09 -1.58 14.91
N ASP A 61 17.01 -2.00 15.60
CA ASP A 61 15.70 -2.23 14.95
C ASP A 61 15.10 -0.89 14.48
N CYS A 62 15.38 -0.58 13.22
CA CYS A 62 14.85 0.58 12.54
C CYS A 62 13.51 0.31 11.84
N ASP A 63 13.04 -0.95 11.79
CA ASP A 63 11.89 -1.33 10.99
C ASP A 63 10.56 -1.14 11.72
N LEU A 64 9.49 -0.99 10.93
CA LEU A 64 8.12 -0.83 11.40
C LEU A 64 7.41 -2.18 11.40
N GLU A 65 7.96 -3.13 12.15
CA GLU A 65 7.48 -4.52 12.22
C GLU A 65 7.45 -5.18 10.84
N THR A 66 6.30 -5.68 10.39
CA THR A 66 6.12 -6.31 9.06
C THR A 66 5.75 -5.31 7.96
N SER A 67 5.72 -4.01 8.26
CA SER A 67 5.34 -2.95 7.32
C SER A 67 6.56 -2.14 6.89
N HIS A 68 6.74 -1.99 5.58
CA HIS A 68 7.72 -1.11 4.97
C HIS A 68 6.98 0.02 4.26
N ILE A 69 7.09 1.23 4.80
CA ILE A 69 6.37 2.40 4.31
C ILE A 69 7.35 3.29 3.55
N TYR A 70 6.98 3.69 2.34
CA TYR A 70 7.76 4.56 1.48
C TYR A 70 6.89 5.73 1.06
N ILE A 71 7.44 6.94 1.15
CA ILE A 71 6.79 8.13 0.60
C ILE A 71 7.52 8.56 -0.65
N PHE A 72 6.76 8.86 -1.70
CA PHE A 72 7.22 9.37 -2.98
C PHE A 72 6.61 10.75 -3.18
N TRP A 73 7.40 11.72 -3.61
CA TRP A 73 6.91 13.07 -3.88
C TRP A 73 7.76 13.80 -4.91
N LYS A 74 7.24 14.93 -5.39
CA LYS A 74 7.95 15.85 -6.26
C LYS A 74 8.28 17.14 -5.51
N GLU A 75 9.53 17.58 -5.61
CA GLU A 75 9.96 18.94 -5.23
C GLU A 75 10.51 19.62 -6.48
N LYS A 76 9.85 20.69 -6.93
CA LYS A 76 10.17 21.37 -8.20
C LYS A 76 10.09 20.38 -9.38
N ASP A 77 11.18 20.17 -10.12
CA ASP A 77 11.26 19.27 -11.26
C ASP A 77 11.91 17.92 -10.92
N GLU A 78 12.13 17.64 -9.63
CA GLU A 78 12.82 16.44 -9.18
C GLU A 78 11.90 15.56 -8.34
N SER A 79 11.94 14.26 -8.63
CA SER A 79 11.19 13.24 -7.89
C SER A 79 12.07 12.64 -6.81
N TYR A 80 11.48 12.34 -5.65
CA TYR A 80 12.16 11.80 -4.48
C TYR A 80 11.36 10.65 -3.88
N TYR A 81 12.07 9.75 -3.21
CA TYR A 81 11.44 8.81 -2.28
C TYR A 81 12.22 8.70 -0.96
N GLN A 82 11.53 8.25 0.09
CA GLN A 82 12.12 7.99 1.39
C GLN A 82 11.40 6.83 2.08
N LYS A 83 12.16 5.88 2.65
CA LYS A 83 11.61 4.84 3.53
C LYS A 83 11.32 5.46 4.89
N ILE A 84 10.09 5.38 5.38
CA ILE A 84 9.75 5.76 6.76
C ILE A 84 10.17 4.62 7.67
N SER A 85 10.91 4.95 8.73
CA SER A 85 11.46 3.97 9.66
C SER A 85 11.56 4.60 11.06
N LYS A 86 11.84 3.80 12.10
CA LYS A 86 12.11 4.32 13.46
C LYS A 86 13.41 5.13 13.51
N CYS A 87 14.27 4.96 12.52
CA CYS A 87 15.56 5.62 12.40
C CYS A 87 15.51 6.71 11.32
N ARG A 88 16.52 7.58 11.31
CA ARG A 88 16.65 8.57 10.24
C ARG A 88 17.05 7.87 8.95
N THR A 89 16.22 8.03 7.93
CA THR A 89 16.52 7.65 6.55
C THR A 89 16.67 8.92 5.71
N GLU A 90 17.58 8.91 4.74
CA GLU A 90 17.76 10.04 3.84
C GLU A 90 16.79 9.96 2.65
N LYS A 91 16.30 11.12 2.21
CA LYS A 91 15.57 11.21 0.95
C LYS A 91 16.50 10.88 -0.21
N THR A 92 16.00 10.11 -1.16
CA THR A 92 16.75 9.67 -2.33
C THR A 92 16.11 10.24 -3.58
N LYS A 93 16.92 10.91 -4.41
CA LYS A 93 16.47 11.43 -5.70
C LYS A 93 16.21 10.28 -6.68
N ILE A 94 15.09 10.33 -7.39
CA ILE A 94 14.70 9.39 -8.42
C ILE A 94 15.14 9.96 -9.77
N SER A 95 15.84 9.17 -10.57
CA SER A 95 16.31 9.58 -11.91
C SER A 95 15.21 9.57 -12.97
N PHE A 96 14.08 8.94 -12.67
CA PHE A 96 12.92 8.75 -13.52
C PHE A 96 11.73 9.56 -12.98
N ASP A 97 10.95 10.18 -13.88
CA ASP A 97 9.73 10.90 -13.49
C ASP A 97 8.57 9.92 -13.26
N ILE A 98 8.60 9.27 -12.10
CA ILE A 98 7.52 8.37 -11.65
C ILE A 98 6.18 9.10 -11.56
N PHE A 99 6.19 10.42 -11.33
CA PHE A 99 4.98 11.23 -11.24
C PHE A 99 4.36 11.49 -12.61
N ALA A 100 5.14 11.77 -13.66
CA ALA A 100 4.59 11.86 -15.01
C ALA A 100 3.85 10.57 -15.43
N ASN A 101 4.40 9.41 -15.06
CA ASN A 101 3.76 8.11 -15.28
C ASN A 101 2.50 7.92 -14.45
N TYR A 102 2.54 8.27 -13.17
CA TYR A 102 1.43 8.10 -12.23
C TYR A 102 0.27 9.07 -12.49
N SER A 103 0.55 10.38 -12.60
CA SER A 103 -0.47 11.42 -12.68
C SER A 103 -1.31 11.31 -13.96
N SER A 104 -0.72 10.82 -15.05
CA SER A 104 -1.45 10.56 -16.31
C SER A 104 -2.37 9.34 -16.26
N LYS A 105 -2.21 8.46 -15.26
CA LYS A 105 -2.91 7.17 -15.14
C LYS A 105 -3.82 7.10 -13.92
N ILE A 106 -3.87 8.15 -13.09
CA ILE A 106 -4.59 8.12 -11.81
C ILE A 106 -6.09 7.84 -11.96
N ASP A 107 -6.71 8.37 -13.01
CA ASP A 107 -8.12 8.12 -13.31
C ASP A 107 -8.37 6.64 -13.66
N ILE A 108 -7.41 6.00 -14.35
CA ILE A 108 -7.47 4.56 -14.66
C ILE A 108 -7.32 3.77 -13.35
N ILE A 109 -6.26 4.05 -12.58
CA ILE A 109 -5.93 3.36 -11.31
C ILE A 109 -7.09 3.39 -10.31
N LYS A 110 -7.86 4.48 -10.29
CA LYS A 110 -9.04 4.63 -9.43
C LYS A 110 -10.05 3.49 -9.63
N ASP A 111 -10.29 3.13 -10.88
CA ASP A 111 -11.30 2.16 -11.28
C ASP A 111 -10.75 0.71 -11.37
N GLU A 112 -9.43 0.55 -11.40
CA GLU A 112 -8.78 -0.75 -11.41
C GLU A 112 -9.01 -1.53 -10.11
N ASN A 113 -9.29 -2.82 -10.21
CA ASN A 113 -9.27 -3.71 -9.06
C ASN A 113 -8.55 -5.00 -9.44
N VAL A 114 -7.58 -5.38 -8.62
CA VAL A 114 -6.95 -6.69 -8.70
C VAL A 114 -8.00 -7.73 -8.33
N LYS A 115 -8.15 -8.74 -9.18
CA LYS A 115 -9.07 -9.85 -8.95
C LYS A 115 -8.36 -10.92 -8.14
N ASN A 116 -9.07 -11.51 -7.20
CA ASN A 116 -8.54 -12.60 -6.40
C ASN A 116 -8.05 -13.76 -7.28
N TYR A 117 -7.08 -14.52 -6.77
CA TYR A 117 -6.64 -15.77 -7.35
C TYR A 117 -7.84 -16.68 -7.63
N GLN A 118 -7.99 -17.11 -8.89
CA GLN A 118 -9.07 -17.98 -9.29
C GLN A 118 -8.56 -19.02 -10.29
N THR A 119 -8.95 -20.27 -10.06
CA THR A 119 -8.70 -21.39 -10.98
C THR A 119 -9.92 -21.62 -11.87
N GLU A 120 -9.75 -22.30 -13.02
CA GLU A 120 -10.89 -22.72 -13.85
C GLU A 120 -11.83 -23.70 -13.14
N LYS A 121 -11.27 -24.48 -12.20
CA LYS A 121 -12.03 -25.37 -11.31
C LYS A 121 -12.48 -24.61 -10.07
N SER A 122 -13.54 -25.06 -9.41
CA SER A 122 -13.95 -24.56 -8.10
C SER A 122 -13.06 -25.12 -6.98
N ASP A 123 -11.75 -24.92 -7.11
CA ASP A 123 -10.75 -25.38 -6.16
C ASP A 123 -10.49 -24.33 -5.08
N PHE A 124 -10.08 -24.79 -3.89
CA PHE A 124 -9.67 -23.92 -2.80
C PHE A 124 -8.15 -23.96 -2.68
N ILE A 125 -7.54 -22.78 -2.55
CA ILE A 125 -6.11 -22.64 -2.25
C ILE A 125 -5.98 -21.89 -0.94
N SER A 126 -5.13 -22.43 -0.06
CA SER A 126 -4.74 -21.79 1.19
C SER A 126 -3.27 -21.43 1.12
N ILE A 127 -2.94 -20.22 1.55
CA ILE A 127 -1.56 -19.75 1.73
C ILE A 127 -1.34 -19.41 3.20
N SER A 128 -0.11 -19.61 3.69
CA SER A 128 0.24 -19.31 5.09
C SER A 128 0.73 -17.89 5.30
N HIS A 129 1.13 -17.21 4.23
CA HIS A 129 1.63 -15.85 4.22
C HIS A 129 1.27 -15.17 2.91
N SER A 130 1.10 -13.86 2.95
CA SER A 130 1.04 -13.06 1.73
C SER A 130 1.55 -11.64 1.93
N GLU A 131 2.12 -11.10 0.86
CA GLU A 131 2.57 -9.72 0.77
C GLU A 131 1.51 -8.87 0.10
N PHE A 132 1.32 -7.67 0.62
CA PHE A 132 0.35 -6.71 0.15
C PHE A 132 1.04 -5.40 -0.19
N SER A 133 0.52 -4.71 -1.20
CA SER A 133 0.92 -3.35 -1.51
C SER A 133 -0.29 -2.44 -1.40
N THR A 134 -0.18 -1.46 -0.51
CA THR A 134 -1.22 -0.47 -0.25
C THR A 134 -0.70 0.91 -0.63
N PHE A 135 -1.36 1.51 -1.61
CA PHE A 135 -1.10 2.86 -2.06
C PHE A 135 -2.06 3.85 -1.43
N TYR A 136 -1.51 4.98 -0.99
CA TYR A 136 -2.25 6.15 -0.54
C TYR A 136 -1.87 7.32 -1.45
N PHE A 137 -2.71 7.58 -2.44
CA PHE A 137 -2.51 8.64 -3.42
C PHE A 137 -3.10 9.95 -2.92
N ILE A 138 -2.28 10.99 -2.82
CA ILE A 138 -2.68 12.31 -2.35
C ILE A 138 -2.51 13.33 -3.47
N SER A 139 -3.60 14.01 -3.81
CA SER A 139 -3.59 15.15 -4.73
C SER A 139 -4.52 16.22 -4.18
N ASN A 140 -3.95 17.37 -3.81
CA ASN A 140 -4.68 18.48 -3.17
C ASN A 140 -5.44 18.00 -1.91
N SER A 141 -6.77 17.96 -2.00
CA SER A 141 -7.70 17.54 -0.95
C SER A 141 -8.23 16.12 -1.12
N ASN A 142 -7.93 15.45 -2.25
CA ASN A 142 -8.40 14.10 -2.53
C ASN A 142 -7.40 13.06 -2.01
N GLN A 143 -7.95 11.97 -1.48
CA GLN A 143 -7.20 10.79 -1.06
C GLN A 143 -7.83 9.56 -1.70
N LEU A 144 -7.00 8.75 -2.35
CA LEU A 144 -7.39 7.45 -2.89
C LEU A 144 -6.52 6.36 -2.25
N LYS A 145 -7.16 5.38 -1.61
CA LYS A 145 -6.49 4.19 -1.07
C LYS A 145 -6.76 3.01 -1.99
N LYS A 146 -5.71 2.35 -2.48
CA LYS A 146 -5.79 1.10 -3.26
C LYS A 146 -4.89 0.06 -2.62
N SER A 147 -5.33 -1.19 -2.58
CA SER A 147 -4.54 -2.29 -2.04
C SER A 147 -4.74 -3.52 -2.89
N PHE A 148 -3.71 -4.36 -2.99
CA PHE A 148 -3.80 -5.66 -3.60
C PHE A 148 -2.85 -6.65 -2.93
N ASP A 149 -3.22 -7.93 -3.01
CA ASP A 149 -2.44 -9.06 -2.57
C ASP A 149 -1.51 -9.52 -3.72
N HIS A 150 -0.23 -9.72 -3.43
CA HIS A 150 0.75 -10.19 -4.42
C HIS A 150 0.48 -11.62 -4.86
N PHE A 151 -0.14 -12.44 -4.00
CA PHE A 151 -0.54 -13.79 -4.36
C PHE A 151 -1.49 -13.81 -5.56
N ASP A 152 -2.38 -12.81 -5.67
CA ASP A 152 -3.32 -12.67 -6.78
C ASP A 152 -2.64 -12.38 -8.13
N LEU A 153 -1.37 -12.01 -8.11
CA LEU A 153 -0.55 -11.78 -9.32
C LEU A 153 0.18 -13.05 -9.77
N THR A 154 0.23 -14.07 -8.92
CA THR A 154 0.95 -15.32 -9.20
C THR A 154 0.09 -16.31 -9.97
N SER A 155 0.73 -17.30 -10.58
CA SER A 155 0.06 -18.43 -11.21
C SER A 155 0.89 -19.70 -10.99
N ASN A 156 0.24 -20.79 -10.60
CA ASN A 156 0.86 -22.10 -10.39
C ASN A 156 0.60 -23.01 -11.61
N GLU A 157 1.58 -23.81 -12.02
CA GLU A 157 1.43 -24.75 -13.15
C GLU A 157 0.28 -25.76 -12.96
N ASN A 158 0.10 -26.28 -11.73
CA ASN A 158 -0.91 -27.29 -11.43
C ASN A 158 -2.32 -26.70 -11.29
N ASN A 159 -2.41 -25.44 -10.85
CA ASN A 159 -3.65 -24.73 -10.60
C ASN A 159 -3.55 -23.30 -11.16
N PRO A 160 -3.57 -23.10 -12.48
CA PRO A 160 -3.31 -21.79 -13.07
C PRO A 160 -4.31 -20.73 -12.59
N ASN A 161 -3.79 -19.56 -12.23
CA ASN A 161 -4.61 -18.39 -11.92
C ASN A 161 -5.07 -17.73 -13.22
N ILE A 162 -6.36 -17.82 -13.51
CA ILE A 162 -6.97 -17.26 -14.72
C ILE A 162 -6.94 -15.72 -14.73
N ASN A 163 -6.79 -15.10 -13.56
CA ASN A 163 -6.76 -13.65 -13.41
C ASN A 163 -5.34 -13.06 -13.46
N ALA A 164 -4.28 -13.90 -13.43
CA ALA A 164 -2.90 -13.42 -13.28
C ALA A 164 -2.49 -12.43 -14.38
N GLU A 165 -2.76 -12.75 -15.65
CA GLU A 165 -2.38 -11.87 -16.78
C GLU A 165 -3.17 -10.57 -16.80
N TYR A 166 -4.47 -10.63 -16.50
CA TYR A 166 -5.29 -9.42 -16.32
C TYR A 166 -4.72 -8.55 -15.19
N ASN A 167 -4.44 -9.14 -14.01
CA ASN A 167 -3.95 -8.40 -12.86
C ASN A 167 -2.59 -7.74 -13.11
N LYS A 168 -1.65 -8.46 -13.74
CA LYS A 168 -0.33 -7.90 -14.12
C LYS A 168 -0.44 -6.77 -15.15
N SER A 169 -1.53 -6.71 -15.92
CA SER A 169 -1.74 -5.67 -16.92
C SER A 169 -2.23 -4.33 -16.34
N LEU A 170 -2.68 -4.31 -15.08
CA LEU A 170 -3.19 -3.12 -14.40
C LEU A 170 -2.07 -2.09 -14.15
N GLU A 171 -2.38 -0.81 -14.33
CA GLU A 171 -1.46 0.31 -14.10
C GLU A 171 -1.05 0.44 -12.63
N LEU A 172 -1.94 0.13 -11.69
CA LEU A 172 -1.62 0.05 -10.26
C LEU A 172 -0.51 -0.97 -9.98
N VAL A 173 -0.57 -2.14 -10.64
CA VAL A 173 0.40 -3.22 -10.46
C VAL A 173 1.73 -2.86 -11.14
N LYS A 174 1.68 -2.27 -12.34
CA LYS A 174 2.89 -1.75 -13.01
C LYS A 174 3.59 -0.67 -12.17
N LEU A 175 2.84 0.26 -11.56
CA LEU A 175 3.39 1.27 -10.66
C LEU A 175 4.08 0.64 -9.45
N SER A 176 3.53 -0.44 -8.89
CA SER A 176 4.20 -1.19 -7.82
C SER A 176 5.53 -1.76 -8.27
N TYR A 177 5.61 -2.38 -9.45
CA TYR A 177 6.89 -2.88 -9.98
C TYR A 177 7.89 -1.75 -10.27
N GLU A 178 7.43 -0.57 -10.71
CA GLU A 178 8.28 0.61 -10.86
C GLU A 178 8.86 1.07 -9.51
N CYS A 179 8.03 1.14 -8.47
CA CYS A 179 8.46 1.45 -7.11
C CYS A 179 9.51 0.45 -6.61
N ASP A 180 9.32 -0.84 -6.88
CA ASP A 180 10.24 -1.91 -6.45
C ASP A 180 11.61 -1.77 -7.10
N ASN A 181 11.62 -1.47 -8.40
CA ASN A 181 12.85 -1.20 -9.13
C ASN A 181 13.59 0.03 -8.59
N ILE A 182 12.89 1.03 -8.05
CA ILE A 182 13.51 2.20 -7.41
C ILE A 182 14.06 1.83 -6.04
N ILE A 183 13.30 1.07 -5.24
CA ILE A 183 13.66 0.71 -3.87
C ILE A 183 14.84 -0.28 -3.83
N LEU A 184 14.86 -1.26 -4.73
CA LEU A 184 15.83 -2.37 -4.75
C LEU A 184 17.15 -2.04 -5.47
N LYS A 185 17.23 -0.97 -6.26
CA LYS A 185 18.46 -0.55 -6.96
C LYS A 185 19.52 0.11 -6.06
N LYS A 186 19.40 -0.03 -4.74
CA LYS A 186 20.39 0.44 -3.77
C LYS A 186 21.42 -0.62 -3.43
#